data_AF-M5G664-F1
#
_entry.id   AF-M5G664-F1
#
_cell.length_a   1.000
_cell.length_b   1.000
_cell.length_c   1.000
_cell.angle_alpha   90.00
_cell.angle_beta   90.00
_cell.angle_gamma   90.00
#
_symmetry.space_group_name_H-M   'P 1'
#
loop_
_entity.id
_entity.type
_entity.pdbx_description
1 polymer ?
#
loop_
_entity_poly.entity_id
_entity_poly.type
_entity_poly.pdbx_seq_one_letter_code
_entity_poly.pdbx_strand_id
1 'polypeptide(L)'
;MNSILSNLPPSQRARFTRIQASIRAQFHADRTLALQSAMLALLSSTVPLHSLTPLSRARPQSKAAQKEREGKFSAFLREWAKTMDTLPGVRKFLEGLYCTLRLMARSEHQGGAGGYRVEWELDDAVFMESAGEEFMRDAITMLKGILGFSDTLPANEPNASVDDTSLVDIALPPPPVLGRNRSSSDPFTDPSTPPLSASPDPSIYMNMQPGRPPGAISHGRLWVSPAELTNPCIVHLLALFPTEIKKSAEILRFPLLTPDRKRDVEALATATGDQPDDQWIVLASGRLRLTTHYRRSGWRGSILFRLLQWLASLVGG
;
A
#
# COMPACT_ATOMS: atom_id res chain seq x y z
N MET A 1 -19.61 -25.50 -16.37
CA MET A 1 -20.07 -24.31 -17.14
C MET A 1 -20.01 -24.50 -18.66
N ASN A 2 -19.00 -25.18 -19.22
CA ASN A 2 -18.92 -25.46 -20.66
C ASN A 2 -20.10 -26.29 -21.21
N SER A 3 -20.76 -27.06 -20.35
CA SER A 3 -21.95 -27.87 -20.70
C SER A 3 -23.20 -27.05 -21.06
N ILE A 4 -23.33 -25.79 -20.60
CA ILE A 4 -24.48 -24.94 -20.96
C ILE A 4 -24.26 -24.30 -22.34
N LEU A 5 -23.02 -23.87 -22.62
CA LEU A 5 -22.63 -23.32 -23.92
C LEU A 5 -22.71 -24.37 -25.04
N SER A 6 -22.41 -25.65 -24.76
CA SER A 6 -22.54 -26.74 -25.74
C SER A 6 -24.00 -27.02 -26.12
N ASN A 7 -24.93 -26.82 -25.18
CA ASN A 7 -26.35 -27.14 -25.34
C ASN A 7 -27.18 -25.98 -25.93
N LEU A 8 -26.61 -24.78 -26.03
CA LEU A 8 -27.27 -23.62 -26.63
C LEU A 8 -27.10 -23.60 -28.16
N PRO A 9 -28.15 -23.22 -28.92
CA PRO A 9 -28.04 -22.96 -30.35
C PRO A 9 -26.91 -21.97 -30.67
N PRO A 10 -26.11 -22.18 -31.74
CA PRO A 10 -24.97 -21.33 -32.07
C PRO A 10 -25.30 -19.82 -32.12
N SER A 11 -26.49 -19.46 -32.59
CA SER A 11 -27.00 -18.09 -32.66
C SER A 11 -27.17 -17.40 -31.30
N GLN A 12 -27.38 -18.17 -30.22
CA GLN A 12 -27.61 -17.65 -28.88
C GLN A 12 -26.35 -17.63 -28.01
N ARG A 13 -25.30 -18.36 -28.39
CA ARG A 13 -24.04 -18.46 -27.63
C ARG A 13 -23.40 -17.09 -27.43
N ALA A 14 -23.32 -16.27 -28.49
CA ALA A 14 -22.73 -14.93 -28.40
C ALA A 14 -23.48 -14.02 -27.42
N ARG A 15 -24.82 -14.07 -27.41
CA ARG A 15 -25.64 -13.27 -26.48
C ARG A 15 -25.48 -13.76 -25.04
N PHE A 16 -25.48 -15.07 -24.83
CA PHE A 16 -25.25 -15.66 -23.51
C PHE A 16 -23.86 -15.30 -22.96
N THR A 17 -22.80 -15.39 -23.78
CA THR A 17 -21.44 -14.99 -23.39
C THR A 17 -21.37 -13.51 -23.02
N ARG A 18 -22.05 -12.61 -23.76
CA ARG A 18 -22.12 -11.17 -23.39
C ARG A 18 -22.80 -10.95 -22.04
N ILE A 19 -23.92 -11.61 -21.79
CA ILE A 19 -24.62 -11.51 -20.50
C ILE A 19 -23.74 -12.03 -19.37
N GLN A 20 -23.10 -13.19 -19.56
CA GLN A 20 -22.20 -13.77 -18.58
C GLN A 20 -20.99 -12.87 -18.29
N ALA A 21 -20.39 -12.28 -19.34
CA ALA A 21 -19.31 -11.31 -19.19
C ALA A 21 -19.78 -10.07 -18.42
N SER A 22 -20.97 -9.55 -18.73
CA SER A 22 -21.57 -8.40 -18.03
C SER A 22 -21.83 -8.70 -16.55
N ILE A 23 -22.39 -9.87 -16.21
CA ILE A 23 -22.65 -10.26 -14.82
C ILE A 23 -21.34 -10.40 -14.04
N ARG A 24 -20.31 -11.00 -14.65
CA ARG A 24 -18.99 -11.09 -14.03
C ARG A 24 -18.38 -9.72 -13.80
N ALA A 25 -18.44 -8.84 -14.81
CA ALA A 25 -17.92 -7.49 -14.71
C ALA A 25 -18.60 -6.70 -13.58
N GLN A 26 -19.94 -6.77 -13.50
CA GLN A 26 -20.71 -6.15 -12.42
C GLN A 26 -20.32 -6.72 -11.04
N PHE A 27 -20.27 -8.04 -10.91
CA PHE A 27 -19.88 -8.68 -9.65
C PHE A 27 -18.49 -8.25 -9.19
N HIS A 28 -17.51 -8.18 -10.09
CA HIS A 28 -16.16 -7.71 -9.76
C HIS A 28 -16.15 -6.23 -9.38
N ALA A 29 -16.90 -5.39 -10.09
CA ALA A 29 -17.03 -3.96 -9.75
C ALA A 29 -17.63 -3.75 -8.35
N ASP A 30 -18.75 -4.42 -8.06
CA ASP A 30 -19.43 -4.34 -6.76
C ASP A 30 -18.53 -4.85 -5.63
N ARG A 31 -17.80 -5.95 -5.87
CA ARG A 31 -16.85 -6.51 -4.90
C ARG A 31 -15.69 -5.55 -4.61
N THR A 32 -15.10 -4.96 -5.65
CA THR A 32 -14.01 -3.99 -5.49
C THR A 32 -14.49 -2.75 -4.73
N LEU A 33 -15.68 -2.24 -5.03
CA LEU A 33 -16.29 -1.12 -4.31
C LEU A 33 -16.52 -1.46 -2.83
N ALA A 34 -17.06 -2.65 -2.54
CA ALA A 34 -17.28 -3.10 -1.17
C ALA A 34 -15.95 -3.17 -0.38
N LEU A 35 -14.91 -3.78 -0.96
CA LEU A 35 -13.58 -3.85 -0.33
C LEU A 35 -12.98 -2.47 -0.08
N GLN A 36 -13.07 -1.57 -1.06
CA GLN A 36 -12.59 -0.21 -0.93
C GLN A 36 -13.34 0.55 0.18
N SER A 37 -14.66 0.41 0.24
CA SER A 37 -15.47 1.05 1.30
C SER A 37 -15.10 0.53 2.70
N ALA A 38 -14.88 -0.79 2.83
CA ALA A 38 -14.45 -1.40 4.08
C ALA A 38 -13.05 -0.92 4.49
N MET A 39 -12.13 -0.82 3.54
CA MET A 39 -10.78 -0.29 3.77
C MET A 39 -10.83 1.17 4.27
N LEU A 40 -11.59 2.04 3.61
CA LEU A 40 -11.73 3.45 4.01
C LEU A 40 -12.38 3.59 5.39
N ALA A 41 -13.37 2.74 5.71
CA ALA A 41 -13.96 2.69 7.04
C ALA A 41 -12.94 2.25 8.10
N LEU A 42 -12.08 1.27 7.80
CA LEU A 42 -11.00 0.85 8.70
C LEU A 42 -9.95 1.95 8.89
N LEU A 43 -9.53 2.61 7.81
CA LEU A 43 -8.56 3.70 7.87
C LEU A 43 -9.09 4.87 8.69
N SER A 44 -10.35 5.28 8.49
CA SER A 44 -10.95 6.38 9.24
C SER A 44 -11.18 6.06 10.72
N SER A 45 -11.59 4.83 11.04
CA SER A 45 -11.83 4.40 12.43
C SER A 45 -10.55 4.08 13.21
N THR A 46 -9.48 3.66 12.53
CA THR A 46 -8.21 3.32 13.19
C THR A 46 -7.41 4.59 13.41
N VAL A 47 -7.20 4.97 14.67
CA VAL A 47 -6.34 6.11 15.02
C VAL A 47 -4.91 5.62 15.30
N PRO A 48 -3.85 6.35 14.89
CA PRO A 48 -2.48 5.94 15.15
C PRO A 48 -2.23 5.64 16.64
N LEU A 49 -1.52 4.54 16.93
CA LEU A 49 -1.22 4.06 18.29
C LEU A 49 -2.44 3.68 19.17
N HIS A 50 -3.67 3.76 18.66
CA HIS A 50 -4.87 3.52 19.48
C HIS A 50 -5.19 2.04 19.71
N SER A 51 -4.54 1.14 18.98
CA SER A 51 -4.64 -0.29 19.26
C SER A 51 -3.76 -0.71 20.42
N LEU A 52 -2.98 0.19 21.03
CA LEU A 52 -2.28 -0.06 22.29
C LEU A 52 -3.17 0.24 23.51
N THR A 53 -2.89 -0.40 24.64
CA THR A 53 -3.56 -0.10 25.92
C THR A 53 -3.40 1.39 26.29
N PRO A 54 -4.36 1.99 27.02
CA PRO A 54 -4.30 3.42 27.38
C PRO A 54 -3.01 3.83 28.08
N LEU A 55 -2.47 2.99 28.96
CA LEU A 55 -1.20 3.23 29.65
C LEU A 55 -0.01 3.25 28.69
N SER A 56 0.06 2.29 27.77
CA SER A 56 1.09 2.24 26.73
C SER A 56 0.99 3.42 25.76
N ARG A 57 -0.23 3.86 25.45
CA ARG A 57 -0.48 5.02 24.57
C ARG A 57 0.00 6.34 25.19
N ALA A 58 -0.23 6.53 26.49
CA ALA A 58 0.22 7.73 27.19
C ALA A 58 1.75 7.87 27.20
N ARG A 59 2.48 6.75 27.16
CA ARG A 59 3.95 6.70 27.15
C ARG A 59 4.45 5.70 26.09
N PRO A 60 4.40 6.04 24.80
CA PRO A 60 4.67 5.11 23.70
C PRO A 60 6.13 4.65 23.63
N GLN A 61 7.04 5.37 24.29
CA GLN A 61 8.46 5.02 24.38
C GLN A 61 8.79 4.15 25.60
N SER A 62 7.83 3.91 26.50
CA SER A 62 8.06 3.10 27.71
C SER A 62 8.37 1.63 27.35
N LYS A 63 9.13 0.94 28.21
CA LYS A 63 9.42 -0.49 28.03
C LYS A 63 8.14 -1.34 27.98
N ALA A 64 7.10 -0.95 28.72
CA ALA A 64 5.79 -1.60 28.69
C ALA A 64 5.12 -1.46 27.31
N ALA A 65 5.09 -0.25 26.75
CA ALA A 65 4.55 -0.01 25.41
C ALA A 65 5.34 -0.74 24.32
N GLN A 66 6.67 -0.78 24.43
CA GLN A 66 7.54 -1.52 23.52
C GLN A 66 7.24 -3.04 23.58
N LYS A 67 7.14 -3.61 24.79
CA LYS A 67 6.80 -5.03 24.97
C LYS A 67 5.42 -5.37 24.44
N GLU A 68 4.43 -4.51 24.65
CA GLU A 68 3.08 -4.70 24.10
C GLU A 68 3.10 -4.68 22.56
N ARG A 69 3.80 -3.72 21.97
CA ARG A 69 3.98 -3.62 20.52
C ARG A 69 4.68 -4.85 19.96
N GLU A 70 5.78 -5.28 20.57
CA GLU A 70 6.52 -6.50 20.19
C GLU A 70 5.61 -7.74 20.26
N GLY A 71 4.81 -7.89 21.32
CA GLY A 71 3.89 -9.01 21.47
C GLY A 71 2.83 -9.05 20.37
N LYS A 72 2.20 -7.90 20.08
CA LYS A 72 1.19 -7.80 19.01
C LYS A 72 1.82 -7.98 17.62
N PHE A 73 3.00 -7.41 17.40
CA PHE A 73 3.75 -7.57 16.15
C PHE A 73 4.16 -9.03 15.91
N SER A 74 4.65 -9.71 16.95
CA SER A 74 4.98 -11.13 16.90
C SER A 74 3.77 -11.99 16.58
N ALA A 75 2.60 -11.70 17.18
CA ALA A 75 1.37 -12.42 16.90
C ALA A 75 0.93 -12.25 15.43
N PHE A 76 0.97 -11.02 14.90
CA PHE A 76 0.66 -10.73 13.50
C PHE A 76 1.60 -11.46 12.53
N LEU A 77 2.91 -11.40 12.77
CA LEU A 77 3.87 -12.13 11.95
C LEU A 77 3.64 -13.64 12.03
N ARG A 78 3.36 -14.19 13.21
CA ARG A 78 3.10 -15.63 13.35
C ARG A 78 1.86 -16.08 12.57
N GLU A 79 0.86 -15.23 12.43
CA GLU A 79 -0.34 -15.54 11.66
C GLU A 79 -0.05 -15.46 10.16
N TRP A 80 0.38 -14.29 9.69
CA TRP A 80 0.49 -14.01 8.27
C TRP A 80 1.79 -14.54 7.63
N ALA A 81 2.81 -14.90 8.43
CA ALA A 81 4.02 -15.47 7.86
C ALA A 81 3.81 -16.85 7.24
N LYS A 82 2.87 -17.64 7.78
CA LYS A 82 2.57 -19.00 7.28
C LYS A 82 1.95 -18.97 5.89
N THR A 83 1.32 -17.87 5.51
CA THR A 83 0.60 -17.72 4.24
C THR A 83 1.42 -17.00 3.18
N MET A 84 2.67 -16.61 3.46
CA MET A 84 3.51 -15.87 2.49
C MET A 84 3.83 -16.64 1.22
N ASP A 85 3.95 -17.97 1.30
CA ASP A 85 4.27 -18.80 0.14
C ASP A 85 3.05 -19.04 -0.75
N THR A 86 1.83 -18.92 -0.20
CA THR A 86 0.58 -19.12 -0.92
C THR A 86 -0.05 -17.80 -1.39
N LEU A 87 0.18 -16.72 -0.66
CA LEU A 87 -0.43 -15.40 -0.90
C LEU A 87 0.67 -14.36 -1.19
N PRO A 88 1.00 -14.10 -2.47
CA PRO A 88 2.12 -13.25 -2.84
C PRO A 88 1.96 -11.79 -2.38
N GLY A 89 0.72 -11.31 -2.26
CA GLY A 89 0.46 -9.97 -1.75
C GLY A 89 0.86 -9.79 -0.27
N VAL A 90 0.62 -10.80 0.57
CA VAL A 90 1.05 -10.81 1.98
C VAL A 90 2.56 -10.76 2.08
N ARG A 91 3.26 -11.54 1.25
CA ARG A 91 4.73 -11.53 1.17
C ARG A 91 5.26 -10.14 0.83
N LYS A 92 4.73 -9.51 -0.23
CA LYS A 92 5.14 -8.16 -0.66
C LYS A 92 4.94 -7.12 0.42
N PHE A 93 3.82 -7.19 1.15
CA PHE A 93 3.54 -6.33 2.28
C PHE A 93 4.60 -6.49 3.39
N LEU A 94 4.88 -7.74 3.80
CA LEU A 94 5.81 -8.01 4.88
C LEU A 94 7.27 -7.68 4.51
N GLU A 95 7.68 -7.92 3.27
CA GLU A 95 8.98 -7.48 2.74
C GLU A 95 9.09 -5.96 2.73
N GLY A 96 8.05 -5.25 2.26
CA GLY A 96 8.02 -3.79 2.29
C GLY A 96 8.10 -3.21 3.70
N LEU A 97 7.36 -3.79 4.64
CA LEU A 97 7.41 -3.40 6.04
C LEU A 97 8.78 -3.66 6.66
N TYR A 98 9.39 -4.81 6.38
CA TYR A 98 10.75 -5.13 6.83
C TYR A 98 11.77 -4.12 6.28
N CYS A 99 11.75 -3.86 4.97
CA CYS A 99 12.65 -2.90 4.33
C CYS A 99 12.48 -1.49 4.92
N THR A 100 11.25 -1.05 5.12
CA THR A 100 10.93 0.24 5.74
C THR A 100 11.53 0.35 7.14
N LEU A 101 11.26 -0.63 8.01
CA LEU A 101 11.80 -0.67 9.37
C LEU A 101 13.33 -0.76 9.37
N ARG A 102 13.91 -1.55 8.47
CA ARG A 102 15.37 -1.69 8.34
C ARG A 102 16.03 -0.37 7.97
N LEU A 103 15.47 0.36 7.00
CA LEU A 103 15.94 1.68 6.61
C LEU A 103 15.81 2.70 7.74
N MET A 104 14.72 2.66 8.52
CA MET A 104 14.54 3.52 9.69
C MET A 104 15.55 3.27 10.83
N ALA A 105 15.98 2.02 11.01
CA ALA A 105 16.96 1.66 12.06
C ALA A 105 18.39 2.06 11.71
N ARG A 106 18.70 2.18 10.41
CA ARG A 106 20.04 2.52 9.91
C ARG A 106 20.34 4.01 10.06
N SER A 107 21.63 4.30 10.20
CA SER A 107 22.13 5.68 10.20
C SER A 107 22.15 6.27 8.79
N GLU A 108 22.06 7.59 8.72
CA GLU A 108 22.13 8.34 7.45
C GLU A 108 23.42 8.04 6.66
N HIS A 109 24.56 7.96 7.34
CA HIS A 109 25.86 7.66 6.71
C HIS A 109 25.95 6.24 6.13
N GLN A 110 25.05 5.34 6.50
CA GLN A 110 24.94 3.99 5.93
C GLN A 110 23.81 3.87 4.90
N GLY A 111 23.21 4.99 4.48
CA GLY A 111 22.04 5.03 3.59
C GLY A 111 20.73 4.67 4.29
N GLY A 112 20.65 4.85 5.61
CA GLY A 112 19.39 4.76 6.37
C GLY A 112 18.68 6.10 6.45
N ALA A 113 17.48 6.10 7.04
CA ALA A 113 16.71 7.33 7.26
C ALA A 113 17.32 8.25 8.32
N GLY A 114 18.09 7.67 9.26
CA GLY A 114 18.69 8.45 10.33
C GLY A 114 17.63 9.21 11.14
N GLY A 115 17.80 10.54 11.19
CA GLY A 115 16.93 11.45 11.94
C GLY A 115 15.60 11.75 11.26
N TYR A 116 15.45 11.41 9.98
CA TYR A 116 14.26 11.72 9.19
C TYR A 116 13.22 10.61 9.32
N ARG A 117 11.94 10.98 9.17
CA ARG A 117 10.86 10.02 9.00
C ARG A 117 10.88 9.51 7.55
N VAL A 118 10.44 8.27 7.38
CA VAL A 118 10.25 7.62 6.07
C VAL A 118 8.79 7.73 5.66
N GLU A 119 8.57 8.04 4.40
CA GLU A 119 7.29 7.94 3.69
C GLU A 119 7.28 6.68 2.83
N TRP A 120 6.22 5.90 2.96
CA TRP A 120 6.02 4.67 2.20
C TRP A 120 4.74 4.78 1.38
N GLU A 121 4.86 4.93 0.08
CA GLU A 121 3.74 4.78 -0.83
C GLU A 121 3.43 3.31 -1.02
N LEU A 122 2.21 2.94 -0.67
CA LEU A 122 1.70 1.57 -0.75
C LEU A 122 0.40 1.60 -1.55
N ASP A 123 0.29 0.73 -2.55
CA ASP A 123 -0.94 0.60 -3.31
C ASP A 123 -2.04 0.00 -2.43
N ASP A 124 -3.23 0.61 -2.43
CA ASP A 124 -4.42 0.11 -1.74
C ASP A 124 -4.74 -1.36 -2.15
N ALA A 125 -4.37 -1.79 -3.37
CA ALA A 125 -4.50 -3.18 -3.82
C ALA A 125 -3.74 -4.19 -2.93
N VAL A 126 -2.64 -3.78 -2.30
CA VAL A 126 -1.90 -4.64 -1.35
C VAL A 126 -2.78 -5.01 -0.15
N PHE A 127 -3.71 -4.15 0.25
CA PHE A 127 -4.66 -4.49 1.31
C PHE A 127 -5.86 -5.26 0.79
N MET A 128 -6.41 -4.85 -0.36
CA MET A 128 -7.68 -5.38 -0.88
C MET A 128 -7.55 -6.77 -1.53
N GLU A 129 -6.41 -7.10 -2.14
CA GLU A 129 -6.26 -8.30 -2.98
C GLU A 129 -5.40 -9.41 -2.35
N SER A 130 -4.60 -9.09 -1.34
CA SER A 130 -3.57 -10.02 -0.82
C SER A 130 -4.14 -11.28 -0.17
N ALA A 131 -5.05 -11.12 0.79
CA ALA A 131 -5.55 -12.22 1.63
C ALA A 131 -6.94 -11.95 2.21
N GLY A 132 -7.72 -11.10 1.54
CA GLY A 132 -9.09 -10.75 1.94
C GLY A 132 -9.18 -9.76 3.10
N GLU A 133 -10.40 -9.59 3.62
CA GLU A 133 -10.73 -8.55 4.59
C GLU A 133 -10.06 -8.71 5.96
N GLU A 134 -9.77 -9.95 6.37
CA GLU A 134 -9.07 -10.23 7.63
C GLU A 134 -7.65 -9.67 7.61
N PHE A 135 -6.91 -9.95 6.52
CA PHE A 135 -5.59 -9.38 6.33
C PHE A 135 -5.61 -7.87 6.24
N MET A 136 -6.55 -7.31 5.48
CA MET A 136 -6.72 -5.86 5.37
C MET A 136 -6.89 -5.21 6.76
N ARG A 137 -7.78 -5.76 7.59
CA ARG A 137 -8.02 -5.30 8.96
C ARG A 137 -6.77 -5.39 9.82
N ASP A 138 -6.13 -6.55 9.83
CA ASP A 138 -4.96 -6.81 10.66
C ASP A 138 -3.75 -5.95 10.23
N ALA A 139 -3.53 -5.81 8.92
CA ALA A 139 -2.44 -5.02 8.36
C ALA A 139 -2.62 -3.52 8.65
N ILE A 140 -3.82 -2.97 8.49
CA ILE A 140 -4.12 -1.57 8.84
C ILE A 140 -4.01 -1.36 10.35
N THR A 141 -4.55 -2.28 11.15
CA THR A 141 -4.44 -2.24 12.62
C THR A 141 -2.97 -2.31 13.05
N MET A 142 -2.15 -3.11 12.37
CA MET A 142 -0.73 -3.23 12.66
C MET A 142 0.03 -1.95 12.31
N LEU A 143 -0.09 -1.46 11.07
CA LEU A 143 0.62 -0.27 10.61
C LEU A 143 0.17 0.98 11.38
N LYS A 144 -1.12 1.27 11.36
CA LYS A 144 -1.68 2.49 11.94
C LYS A 144 -1.85 2.34 13.44
N GLY A 145 -2.63 1.36 13.85
CA GLY A 145 -3.07 1.20 15.24
C GLY A 145 -1.97 0.82 16.23
N ILE A 146 -0.97 0.02 15.82
CA ILE A 146 0.06 -0.53 16.72
C ILE A 146 1.41 0.15 16.52
N LEU A 147 1.88 0.22 15.27
CA LEU A 147 3.16 0.85 14.95
C LEU A 147 3.04 2.38 14.99
N GLY A 148 1.90 2.95 14.60
CA GLY A 148 1.64 4.38 14.65
C GLY A 148 1.92 5.10 13.33
N PHE A 149 1.96 4.39 12.21
CA PHE A 149 2.04 5.05 10.90
C PHE A 149 0.81 5.95 10.71
N SER A 150 1.01 7.07 10.04
CA SER A 150 -0.07 7.98 9.63
C SER A 150 -0.29 7.81 8.13
N ASP A 151 -1.54 7.67 7.71
CA ASP A 151 -1.86 7.62 6.29
C ASP A 151 -2.33 8.99 5.78
N THR A 152 -1.87 9.35 4.58
CA THR A 152 -2.35 10.50 3.84
C THR A 152 -2.55 10.10 2.39
N LEU A 153 -3.54 10.69 1.74
CA LEU A 153 -3.61 10.62 0.28
C LEU A 153 -2.47 11.46 -0.29
N PRO A 154 -1.85 11.05 -1.41
CA PRO A 154 -0.92 11.91 -2.13
C PRO A 154 -1.67 13.20 -2.45
N ALA A 155 -1.09 14.34 -2.06
CA ALA A 155 -1.63 15.62 -2.47
C ALA A 155 -1.60 15.66 -4.00
N ASN A 156 -2.73 15.93 -4.65
CA ASN A 156 -2.70 16.30 -6.06
C ASN A 156 -1.83 17.57 -6.17
N GLU A 157 -0.79 17.48 -7.01
CA GLU A 157 -0.01 18.60 -7.52
C GLU A 157 -0.91 19.85 -7.73
N PRO A 158 -0.58 21.02 -7.16
CA PRO A 158 -1.43 22.19 -7.25
C PRO A 158 -1.27 22.83 -8.63
N ASN A 159 -2.03 22.34 -9.61
CA ASN A 159 -2.36 23.08 -10.83
C ASN A 159 -3.82 22.82 -11.23
N ALA A 160 -4.73 23.14 -10.32
CA ALA A 160 -6.08 23.55 -10.68
C ALA A 160 -6.54 24.56 -9.63
N SER A 161 -6.64 25.80 -10.05
CA SER A 161 -7.19 26.91 -9.29
C SER A 161 -8.51 26.55 -8.61
N VAL A 162 -8.58 26.85 -7.31
CA VAL A 162 -9.74 27.35 -6.56
C VAL A 162 -11.09 27.08 -7.22
N ASP A 163 -11.79 26.06 -6.75
CA ASP A 163 -13.09 26.35 -6.18
C ASP A 163 -13.49 25.34 -5.08
N ASP A 164 -14.27 25.91 -4.20
CA ASP A 164 -14.71 25.49 -2.89
C ASP A 164 -15.45 24.14 -2.89
N THR A 165 -15.37 23.43 -1.76
CA THR A 165 -16.30 22.38 -1.29
C THR A 165 -16.99 21.50 -2.35
N SER A 166 -16.40 20.35 -2.70
CA SER A 166 -17.18 19.23 -3.27
C SER A 166 -16.98 17.93 -2.48
N LEU A 167 -18.05 17.56 -1.79
CA LEU A 167 -18.34 16.20 -1.38
C LEU A 167 -18.16 15.28 -2.59
N VAL A 168 -17.43 14.20 -2.37
CA VAL A 168 -17.46 12.92 -3.10
C VAL A 168 -18.47 12.93 -4.25
N ASP A 169 -18.01 13.19 -5.47
CA ASP A 169 -18.81 13.00 -6.67
C ASP A 169 -18.93 11.49 -6.88
N ILE A 170 -19.90 10.90 -6.19
CA ILE A 170 -20.35 9.53 -6.41
C ILE A 170 -20.94 9.54 -7.81
N ALA A 171 -20.13 9.20 -8.82
CA ALA A 171 -20.61 8.93 -10.15
C ALA A 171 -21.64 7.79 -10.07
N LEU A 172 -22.91 8.16 -9.96
CA LEU A 172 -24.01 7.23 -10.19
C LEU A 172 -23.83 6.65 -11.60
N PRO A 173 -23.94 5.33 -11.79
CA PRO A 173 -24.10 4.80 -13.14
C PRO A 173 -25.37 5.41 -13.76
N PRO A 174 -25.38 5.71 -15.07
CA PRO A 174 -26.57 6.26 -15.72
C PRO A 174 -27.75 5.29 -15.51
N PRO A 175 -28.97 5.80 -15.28
CA PRO A 175 -30.11 4.95 -15.01
C PRO A 175 -30.38 4.00 -16.18
N PRO A 176 -30.86 2.76 -15.93
CA PRO A 176 -31.30 1.89 -16.99
C PRO A 176 -32.51 2.54 -17.67
N VAL A 177 -32.36 2.91 -18.94
CA VAL A 177 -33.47 3.39 -19.76
C VAL A 177 -34.46 2.24 -19.91
N LEU A 178 -35.49 2.24 -19.06
CA LEU A 178 -36.66 1.39 -19.14
C LEU A 178 -37.80 2.16 -19.80
N GLY A 179 -38.12 1.78 -21.03
CA GLY A 179 -39.31 2.17 -21.78
C GLY A 179 -39.04 2.33 -23.26
N ARG A 180 -39.79 1.77 -24.21
CA ARG A 180 -40.81 0.72 -24.25
C ARG A 180 -41.07 0.45 -25.75
N ASN A 181 -41.34 -0.82 -26.10
CA ASN A 181 -42.22 -1.30 -27.19
C ASN A 181 -41.89 -1.12 -28.71
N ARG A 182 -41.46 -2.25 -29.31
CA ARG A 182 -41.94 -2.99 -30.53
C ARG A 182 -42.15 -2.21 -31.85
N SER A 183 -41.77 -2.69 -33.05
CA SER A 183 -42.16 -3.97 -33.70
C SER A 183 -41.32 -4.19 -35.00
N SER A 184 -40.79 -5.40 -35.25
CA SER A 184 -41.16 -6.38 -36.32
C SER A 184 -40.51 -6.19 -37.71
N SER A 185 -39.99 -7.33 -38.24
CA SER A 185 -39.46 -7.63 -39.61
C SER A 185 -38.24 -6.81 -40.06
N ASP A 186 -37.11 -7.38 -40.48
CA ASP A 186 -36.90 -8.42 -41.50
C ASP A 186 -35.48 -9.03 -41.34
N PRO A 187 -35.20 -10.28 -41.80
CA PRO A 187 -33.91 -10.94 -41.70
C PRO A 187 -33.07 -10.80 -42.98
N PHE A 188 -31.74 -10.82 -42.83
CA PHE A 188 -30.71 -10.80 -43.89
C PHE A 188 -30.35 -9.44 -44.49
N THR A 189 -29.04 -9.28 -44.71
CA THR A 189 -28.23 -8.16 -45.25
C THR A 189 -27.73 -7.13 -44.22
N ASP A 190 -26.44 -6.79 -44.08
CA ASP A 190 -25.18 -7.33 -44.61
C ASP A 190 -24.00 -6.76 -43.75
N PRO A 191 -22.72 -6.69 -44.15
CA PRO A 191 -21.60 -7.20 -43.37
C PRO A 191 -20.64 -6.11 -42.90
N SER A 192 -20.37 -6.04 -41.59
CA SER A 192 -19.22 -5.27 -41.11
C SER A 192 -18.77 -5.81 -39.76
N THR A 193 -17.83 -6.74 -39.85
CA THR A 193 -17.02 -7.28 -38.76
C THR A 193 -16.18 -6.16 -38.14
N PRO A 194 -16.30 -5.85 -36.83
CA PRO A 194 -15.24 -5.19 -36.09
C PRO A 194 -14.27 -6.23 -35.52
N PRO A 195 -13.00 -5.87 -35.27
CA PRO A 195 -11.94 -6.83 -35.04
C PRO A 195 -12.07 -7.54 -33.69
N LEU A 196 -11.51 -8.75 -33.64
CA LEU A 196 -11.29 -9.58 -32.46
C LEU A 196 -10.65 -8.75 -31.33
N SER A 197 -11.44 -8.38 -30.33
CA SER A 197 -10.89 -7.87 -29.06
C SER A 197 -10.41 -9.08 -28.28
N ALA A 198 -9.09 -9.15 -28.09
CA ALA A 198 -8.41 -10.17 -27.32
C ALA A 198 -9.06 -10.33 -25.94
N SER A 199 -9.27 -11.59 -25.56
CA SER A 199 -9.53 -11.97 -24.17
C SER A 199 -8.36 -11.49 -23.30
N PRO A 200 -8.57 -10.74 -22.21
CA PRO A 200 -7.53 -10.54 -21.23
C PRO A 200 -7.30 -11.87 -20.50
N ASP A 201 -6.09 -12.39 -20.63
CA ASP A 201 -5.56 -13.49 -19.84
C ASP A 201 -5.47 -13.04 -18.36
N PRO A 202 -6.03 -13.78 -17.38
CA PRO A 202 -6.08 -13.32 -15.98
C PRO A 202 -4.76 -13.48 -15.21
N SER A 203 -3.60 -13.46 -15.87
CA SER A 203 -2.32 -13.83 -15.26
C SER A 203 -1.19 -12.79 -15.39
N ILE A 204 -1.44 -11.58 -15.91
CA ILE A 204 -0.39 -10.55 -16.02
C ILE A 204 -0.91 -9.18 -15.56
N TYR A 205 -0.88 -8.90 -14.25
CA TYR A 205 -0.85 -7.53 -13.73
C TYR A 205 -0.02 -7.46 -12.45
N MET A 206 1.29 -7.63 -12.61
CA MET A 206 2.30 -7.11 -11.69
C MET A 206 3.44 -6.51 -12.52
N ASN A 207 3.09 -5.63 -13.48
CA ASN A 207 4.09 -4.89 -14.23
C ASN A 207 3.83 -3.40 -14.03
N MET A 208 4.76 -2.73 -13.34
CA MET A 208 4.77 -1.28 -13.25
C MET A 208 5.07 -0.73 -14.65
N GLN A 209 4.12 -0.02 -15.25
CA GLN A 209 4.34 0.75 -16.47
C GLN A 209 3.74 2.16 -16.35
N PRO A 210 4.42 3.19 -16.88
CA PRO A 210 3.92 4.55 -16.98
C PRO A 210 2.90 4.63 -18.12
N GLY A 211 1.71 5.16 -17.84
CA GLY A 211 0.58 5.21 -18.77
C GLY A 211 -0.63 4.45 -18.23
N ARG A 212 -1.22 4.94 -17.14
CA ARG A 212 -2.39 4.33 -16.48
C ARG A 212 -3.68 4.69 -17.23
N PRO A 213 -4.57 3.72 -17.57
CA PRO A 213 -5.88 4.01 -18.13
C PRO A 213 -6.81 4.65 -17.06
N PRO A 214 -7.65 5.63 -17.45
CA PRO A 214 -8.64 6.22 -16.55
C PRO A 214 -9.66 5.17 -16.12
N GLY A 215 -9.72 4.87 -14.81
CA GLY A 215 -10.65 3.90 -14.22
C GLY A 215 -10.03 2.85 -13.28
N ALA A 216 -8.69 2.75 -13.20
CA ALA A 216 -8.02 1.93 -12.19
C ALA A 216 -8.00 2.64 -10.83
N ILE A 217 -8.80 2.15 -9.87
CA ILE A 217 -9.07 2.79 -8.57
C ILE A 217 -7.97 2.52 -7.52
N SER A 218 -6.84 1.93 -7.90
CA SER A 218 -5.71 1.69 -7.00
C SER A 218 -4.98 3.00 -6.74
N HIS A 219 -5.38 3.72 -5.69
CA HIS A 219 -4.70 4.94 -5.28
C HIS A 219 -3.48 4.53 -4.45
N GLY A 220 -2.29 4.99 -4.85
CA GLY A 220 -1.13 4.91 -3.98
C GLY A 220 -1.41 5.74 -2.73
N ARG A 221 -1.27 5.14 -1.55
CA ARG A 221 -1.46 5.82 -0.26
C ARG A 221 -0.11 6.04 0.39
N LEU A 222 0.10 7.24 0.91
CA LEU A 222 1.33 7.58 1.61
C LEU A 222 1.21 7.21 3.08
N TRP A 223 2.15 6.40 3.56
CA TRP A 223 2.27 5.98 4.95
C TRP A 223 3.51 6.61 5.56
N VAL A 224 3.30 7.59 6.44
CA VAL A 224 4.38 8.28 7.14
C VAL A 224 4.70 7.55 8.43
N SER A 225 5.94 7.08 8.55
CA SER A 225 6.43 6.40 9.75
C SER A 225 6.27 7.25 11.03
N PRO A 226 5.99 6.67 12.20
CA PRO A 226 5.79 7.41 13.46
C PRO A 226 7.05 8.14 13.94
N ALA A 227 6.87 9.26 14.64
CA ALA A 227 7.98 10.01 15.25
C ALA A 227 8.47 9.37 16.57
N GLU A 228 7.63 8.56 17.22
CA GLU A 228 7.83 7.99 18.55
C GLU A 228 8.64 6.69 18.54
N LEU A 229 8.68 6.00 17.40
CA LEU A 229 9.33 4.70 17.28
C LEU A 229 10.85 4.89 17.33
N THR A 230 11.52 4.27 18.31
CA THR A 230 12.97 4.41 18.55
C THR A 230 13.75 3.28 17.88
N ASN A 231 15.03 3.50 17.55
CA ASN A 231 15.90 2.50 16.94
C ASN A 231 16.00 1.19 17.75
N PRO A 232 16.16 1.20 19.10
CA PRO A 232 16.13 -0.04 19.87
C PRO A 232 14.85 -0.83 19.65
N CYS A 233 13.69 -0.14 19.66
CA CYS A 233 12.40 -0.78 19.41
C CYS A 233 12.32 -1.34 17.99
N ILE A 234 12.78 -0.60 16.98
CA ILE A 234 12.80 -1.08 15.59
C ILE A 234 13.70 -2.30 15.45
N VAL A 235 14.89 -2.31 16.06
CA VAL A 235 15.80 -3.45 16.03
C VAL A 235 15.16 -4.69 16.66
N HIS A 236 14.42 -4.54 17.76
CA HIS A 236 13.65 -5.64 18.33
C HIS A 236 12.55 -6.14 17.39
N LEU A 237 11.81 -5.23 16.74
CA LEU A 237 10.79 -5.60 15.75
C LEU A 237 11.42 -6.34 14.55
N LEU A 238 12.56 -5.88 14.05
CA LEU A 238 13.31 -6.52 12.97
C LEU A 238 13.77 -7.94 13.34
N ALA A 239 14.11 -8.17 14.61
CA ALA A 239 14.50 -9.49 15.08
C ALA A 239 13.36 -10.51 14.99
N LEU A 240 12.09 -10.07 15.10
CA LEU A 240 10.90 -10.93 15.04
C LEU A 240 10.55 -11.44 13.64
N PHE A 241 11.08 -10.82 12.58
CA PHE A 241 10.77 -11.27 11.22
C PHE A 241 11.30 -12.68 10.93
N PRO A 242 10.55 -13.48 10.14
CA PRO A 242 11.01 -14.77 9.62
C PRO A 242 12.34 -14.64 8.83
N THR A 243 13.11 -15.72 8.78
CA THR A 243 14.44 -15.69 8.15
C THR A 243 14.36 -15.54 6.63
N GLU A 244 13.25 -15.98 6.05
CA GLU A 244 12.94 -15.98 4.63
C GLU A 244 12.87 -14.52 4.14
N ILE A 245 12.13 -13.67 4.86
CA ILE A 245 12.08 -12.22 4.59
C ILE A 245 13.45 -11.59 4.77
N LYS A 246 14.17 -11.93 5.85
CA LYS A 246 15.50 -11.36 6.12
C LYS A 246 16.50 -11.66 4.99
N LYS A 247 16.37 -12.82 4.34
CA LYS A 247 17.20 -13.26 3.22
C LYS A 247 16.74 -12.70 1.88
N SER A 248 15.43 -12.61 1.64
CA SER A 248 14.88 -12.11 0.38
C SER A 248 14.93 -10.58 0.27
N ALA A 249 14.89 -9.88 1.40
CA ALA A 249 14.91 -8.43 1.43
C ALA A 249 16.26 -7.88 0.95
N GLU A 250 16.23 -7.23 -0.21
CA GLU A 250 17.36 -6.54 -0.79
C GLU A 250 17.95 -5.50 0.18
N ILE A 251 19.27 -5.31 0.11
CA ILE A 251 19.96 -4.32 0.95
C ILE A 251 19.74 -2.94 0.35
N LEU A 252 18.57 -2.38 0.65
CA LEU A 252 18.21 -1.04 0.21
C LEU A 252 18.95 0.03 1.02
N ARG A 253 19.27 1.14 0.34
CA ARG A 253 19.93 2.31 0.89
C ARG A 253 19.38 3.55 0.21
N PHE A 254 19.08 4.58 1.00
CA PHE A 254 18.86 5.92 0.47
C PHE A 254 20.16 6.46 -0.12
N PRO A 255 20.09 7.20 -1.25
CA PRO A 255 21.24 7.88 -1.78
C PRO A 255 21.78 8.84 -0.71
N LEU A 256 23.09 8.80 -0.48
CA LEU A 256 23.73 9.69 0.48
C LEU A 256 23.50 11.13 0.04
N LEU A 257 22.94 11.95 0.93
CA LEU A 257 22.81 13.38 0.72
C LEU A 257 24.22 13.99 0.73
N THR A 258 24.71 14.38 -0.44
CA THR A 258 25.92 15.22 -0.56
C THR A 258 25.68 16.55 0.17
N PRO A 259 26.73 17.25 0.65
CA PRO A 259 26.56 18.49 1.41
C PRO A 259 25.79 19.58 0.65
N ASP A 260 25.88 19.64 -0.68
CA ASP A 260 25.00 20.49 -1.51
C ASP A 260 23.54 20.05 -1.39
N ARG A 261 23.25 18.75 -1.54
CA ARG A 261 21.89 18.19 -1.39
C ARG A 261 21.30 18.35 0.01
N LYS A 262 22.11 18.46 1.07
CA LYS A 262 21.60 18.74 2.41
C LYS A 262 21.00 20.14 2.51
N ARG A 263 21.64 21.13 1.88
CA ARG A 263 21.07 22.47 1.75
C ARG A 263 19.82 22.45 0.89
N ASP A 264 19.80 21.65 -0.16
CA ASP A 264 18.62 21.54 -1.02
C ASP A 264 17.43 20.90 -0.30
N VAL A 265 17.63 19.86 0.52
CA VAL A 265 16.54 19.25 1.33
C VAL A 265 16.01 20.24 2.37
N GLU A 266 16.89 21.04 2.99
CA GLU A 266 16.48 22.11 3.92
C GLU A 266 15.78 23.28 3.20
N ALA A 267 16.21 23.62 1.97
CA ALA A 267 15.60 24.65 1.13
C ALA A 267 14.27 24.21 0.49
N LEU A 268 14.13 22.92 0.14
CA LEU A 268 12.90 22.30 -0.33
C LEU A 268 11.86 22.18 0.80
N ALA A 269 12.27 22.11 2.06
CA ALA A 269 11.34 22.17 3.19
C ALA A 269 10.60 23.53 3.28
N THR A 270 11.14 24.59 2.67
CA THR A 270 10.48 25.89 2.51
C THR A 270 9.70 26.05 1.20
N ALA A 271 9.95 25.22 0.19
CA ALA A 271 9.25 25.25 -1.08
C ALA A 271 8.18 24.14 -1.11
N THR A 272 6.96 24.50 -0.71
CA THR A 272 5.78 23.66 -0.92
C THR A 272 5.52 23.54 -2.42
N GLY A 273 6.07 22.52 -3.09
CA GLY A 273 5.61 22.25 -4.46
C GLY A 273 6.40 21.32 -5.38
N ASP A 274 7.69 21.03 -5.15
CA ASP A 274 8.40 20.26 -6.18
C ASP A 274 9.60 19.48 -5.62
N GLN A 275 9.34 18.31 -5.02
CA GLN A 275 10.40 17.41 -4.58
C GLN A 275 10.66 16.39 -5.70
N PRO A 276 11.91 16.31 -6.23
CA PRO A 276 12.18 15.53 -7.45
C PRO A 276 11.87 14.04 -7.27
N ASP A 277 11.23 13.44 -8.30
CA ASP A 277 10.90 12.00 -8.40
C ASP A 277 12.12 11.08 -8.20
N ASP A 278 13.34 11.59 -8.37
CA ASP A 278 14.62 10.88 -8.23
C ASP A 278 14.94 10.43 -6.78
N GLN A 279 14.08 10.71 -5.79
CA GLN A 279 14.31 10.34 -4.38
C GLN A 279 13.57 9.07 -3.93
N TRP A 280 12.79 8.44 -4.81
CA TRP A 280 12.06 7.22 -4.48
C TRP A 280 12.90 5.95 -4.62
N ILE A 281 12.89 5.11 -3.60
CA ILE A 281 13.37 3.72 -3.65
C ILE A 281 12.18 2.83 -3.97
N VAL A 282 12.27 2.04 -5.03
CA VAL A 282 11.22 1.08 -5.41
C VAL A 282 11.28 -0.17 -4.52
N LEU A 283 10.12 -0.63 -4.08
CA LEU A 283 9.89 -1.85 -3.32
C LEU A 283 8.91 -2.77 -4.07
N ALA A 284 8.90 -4.06 -3.71
CA ALA A 284 7.94 -5.02 -4.25
C ALA A 284 6.47 -4.66 -3.96
N SER A 285 6.21 -3.90 -2.90
CA SER A 285 4.88 -3.42 -2.48
C SER A 285 4.61 -1.94 -2.78
N GLY A 286 5.58 -1.18 -3.30
CA GLY A 286 5.38 0.26 -3.53
C GLY A 286 6.68 1.02 -3.64
N ARG A 287 6.79 2.18 -3.01
CA ARG A 287 8.03 2.98 -3.01
C ARG A 287 8.25 3.77 -1.73
N LEU A 288 9.51 4.02 -1.38
CA LEU A 288 9.92 4.74 -0.16
C LEU A 288 10.65 6.02 -0.49
N ARG A 289 10.45 7.07 0.31
CA ARG A 289 11.30 8.26 0.31
C ARG A 289 11.54 8.77 1.72
N LEU A 290 12.49 9.68 1.85
CA LEU A 290 12.68 10.44 3.08
C LEU A 290 11.73 11.63 3.10
N THR A 291 11.19 11.90 4.28
CA THR A 291 10.41 13.12 4.52
C THR A 291 11.32 14.25 5.00
N THR A 292 10.83 15.48 4.93
CA THR A 292 11.44 16.65 5.58
C THR A 292 11.23 16.63 7.11
N HIS A 293 10.36 15.76 7.62
CA HIS A 293 10.03 15.70 9.04
C HIS A 293 11.05 14.88 9.84
N TYR A 294 11.48 15.46 10.97
CA TYR A 294 12.38 14.79 11.90
C TYR A 294 11.64 13.86 12.87
N ARG A 295 12.35 12.81 13.29
CA ARG A 295 11.95 11.92 14.39
C ARG A 295 12.14 12.64 15.73
N ARG A 296 11.38 12.20 16.73
CA ARG A 296 11.44 12.80 18.08
C ARG A 296 12.82 12.58 18.71
N SER A 297 13.19 13.47 19.64
CA SER A 297 14.40 13.30 20.45
C SER A 297 14.45 11.91 21.11
N GLY A 298 15.65 11.36 21.24
CA GLY A 298 15.85 10.01 21.78
C GLY A 298 15.63 8.87 20.78
N TRP A 299 15.29 9.14 19.52
CA TRP A 299 15.10 8.10 18.50
C TRP A 299 16.31 7.17 18.34
N ARG A 300 17.54 7.67 18.46
CA ARG A 300 18.78 6.88 18.37
C ARG A 300 18.96 5.88 19.52
N GLY A 301 18.18 6.00 20.60
CA GLY A 301 18.41 5.26 21.84
C GLY A 301 19.56 5.82 22.68
N SER A 302 19.94 5.04 23.69
CA SER A 302 21.01 5.36 24.65
C SER A 302 22.40 5.37 23.99
N ILE A 303 23.38 6.00 24.65
CA ILE A 303 24.77 6.01 24.17
C ILE A 303 25.32 4.59 24.04
N LEU A 304 25.04 3.72 25.01
CA LEU A 304 25.43 2.31 24.97
C LEU A 304 24.86 1.59 23.75
N PHE A 305 23.58 1.80 23.43
CA PHE A 305 22.97 1.21 22.24
C PHE A 305 23.68 1.66 20.96
N ARG A 306 24.05 2.94 20.88
CA ARG A 306 24.81 3.48 19.72
C ARG A 306 26.21 2.89 19.63
N LEU A 307 26.88 2.71 20.76
CA LEU A 307 28.20 2.06 20.81
C LEU A 307 28.10 0.61 20.33
N LEU A 308 27.09 -0.14 20.79
CA LEU A 308 26.85 -1.52 20.34
C LEU A 308 26.51 -1.58 18.84
N GLN A 309 25.70 -0.65 18.34
CA GLN A 309 25.38 -0.57 16.91
C GLN A 309 26.63 -0.23 16.07
N TRP A 310 27.49 0.66 16.56
CA TRP A 310 28.77 0.98 15.92
C TRP A 310 29.71 -0.22 15.90
N LEU A 311 29.87 -0.92 17.04
CA LEU A 311 30.67 -2.14 17.12
C LEU A 311 30.15 -3.22 16.17
N ALA A 312 28.84 -3.46 16.12
CA ALA A 312 28.24 -4.40 15.20
C ALA A 312 28.51 -4.04 13.73
N SER A 313 28.56 -2.74 13.41
CA SER A 313 28.90 -2.27 12.06
C SER A 313 30.37 -2.46 11.68
N LEU A 314 31.28 -2.63 12.65
CA LEU A 314 32.69 -2.95 12.37
C LEU A 314 32.92 -4.42 12.07
N VAL A 315 32.09 -5.31 12.63
CA VAL A 315 32.25 -6.77 12.51
C VAL A 315 31.50 -7.33 11.30
N GLY A 316 30.45 -6.64 10.82
CA GLY A 316 29.58 -7.08 9.74
C GLY A 316 29.60 -6.21 8.47
N GLY A 317 30.78 -5.67 8.14
CA GLY A 317 31.03 -4.93 6.88
C GLY A 317 31.25 -5.86 5.70
#